data_AF-A0A660UEU4-F1
#
_entry.id   AF-A0A660UEU4-F1
#
_cell.length_a   1.000
_cell.length_b   1.000
_cell.length_c   1.000
_cell.angle_alpha   90.00
_cell.angle_beta   90.00
_cell.angle_gamma   90.00
#
_symmetry.space_group_name_H-M   'P 1'
#
loop_
_entity.id
_entity.type
_entity.pdbx_description
1 polymer ?
#
loop_
_entity_poly.entity_id
_entity_poly.type
_entity_poly.pdbx_seq_one_letter_code
_entity_poly.pdbx_strand_id
1 'polypeptide(L)'
;MKIKLGFIGSFPIQTKIVKEVATLFEDEIELFIDYGILEDAIPKAKRFVSKGAEVIVALGGTAKMLEKEIDIPVISIKIGILDLIKAIENAKKFGNNIGLTTEVPINGLEIIEKLYDIKIKQIIFSNKNDFIYGITSAINEGT
;
A
#
# COMPACT_ATOMS: atom_id res chain seq x y z
N MET A 1 -10.11 -22.16 -18.12
CA MET A 1 -8.77 -21.54 -18.19
C MET A 1 -8.73 -20.52 -17.06
N LYS A 2 -7.71 -20.55 -16.19
CA LYS A 2 -7.62 -19.63 -15.05
C LYS A 2 -6.71 -18.45 -15.40
N ILE A 3 -7.10 -17.25 -14.99
CA ILE A 3 -6.28 -16.04 -15.09
C ILE A 3 -5.16 -16.13 -14.06
N LYS A 4 -3.91 -15.92 -14.49
CA LYS A 4 -2.76 -15.94 -13.57
C LYS A 4 -2.55 -14.55 -12.97
N LEU A 5 -2.99 -14.38 -11.74
CA LEU A 5 -2.96 -13.10 -11.03
C LEU A 5 -1.80 -13.06 -10.03
N GLY A 6 -0.95 -12.05 -10.12
CA GLY A 6 0.04 -11.74 -9.09
C GLY A 6 -0.51 -10.75 -8.07
N PHE A 7 -0.32 -10.99 -6.78
CA PHE A 7 -0.57 -10.01 -5.72
C PHE A 7 0.73 -9.73 -4.98
N ILE A 8 1.10 -8.44 -4.88
CA ILE A 8 2.24 -7.98 -4.08
C ILE A 8 1.73 -7.02 -3.02
N GLY A 9 1.67 -7.51 -1.78
CA GLY A 9 1.30 -6.72 -0.61
C GLY A 9 2.48 -5.96 -0.02
N SER A 10 2.20 -4.96 0.81
CA SER A 10 3.22 -4.26 1.61
C SER A 10 3.64 -5.07 2.83
N PHE A 11 2.73 -5.87 3.40
CA PHE A 11 2.96 -6.60 4.65
C PHE A 11 2.51 -8.06 4.57
N PRO A 12 3.18 -8.99 5.29
CA PRO A 12 2.79 -10.39 5.33
C PRO A 12 1.32 -10.62 5.74
N ILE A 13 0.75 -9.77 6.60
CA ILE A 13 -0.63 -9.92 7.06
C ILE A 13 -1.66 -9.82 5.92
N GLN A 14 -1.36 -9.04 4.87
CA GLN A 14 -2.23 -8.88 3.70
C GLN A 14 -2.35 -10.18 2.90
N THR A 15 -1.35 -11.07 2.98
CA THR A 15 -1.38 -12.35 2.26
C THR A 15 -2.55 -13.22 2.71
N LYS A 16 -2.90 -13.20 4.00
CA LYS A 16 -4.05 -13.96 4.53
C LYS A 16 -5.37 -13.40 3.99
N ILE A 17 -5.54 -12.08 4.04
CA ILE A 17 -6.75 -11.39 3.56
C ILE A 17 -6.96 -11.69 2.07
N VAL A 18 -5.90 -11.60 1.26
CA VAL A 18 -6.03 -11.86 -0.18
C VAL A 18 -6.31 -13.32 -0.48
N LYS A 19 -5.74 -14.28 0.27
CA LYS A 19 -6.11 -15.69 0.12
C LYS A 19 -7.59 -15.93 0.39
N GLU A 20 -8.14 -15.31 1.45
CA GLU A 20 -9.56 -15.42 1.78
C GLU A 20 -10.43 -14.86 0.63
N VAL A 21 -10.11 -13.68 0.11
CA VAL A 21 -10.83 -13.11 -1.05
C VAL A 21 -10.69 -13.98 -2.29
N ALA A 22 -9.50 -14.55 -2.54
CA ALA A 22 -9.23 -15.38 -3.70
C ALA A 22 -10.03 -16.68 -3.73
N THR A 23 -10.49 -17.19 -2.56
CA THR A 23 -11.39 -18.35 -2.51
C THR A 23 -12.72 -18.10 -3.21
N LEU A 24 -13.16 -16.83 -3.27
CA LEU A 24 -14.39 -16.45 -3.99
C LEU A 24 -14.27 -16.58 -5.51
N PHE A 25 -13.04 -16.74 -6.02
CA PHE A 25 -12.73 -16.79 -7.45
C PHE A 25 -11.88 -18.03 -7.79
N GLU A 26 -11.93 -19.07 -6.97
CA GLU A 26 -10.99 -20.19 -7.05
C GLU A 26 -11.00 -20.91 -8.40
N ASP A 27 -12.14 -20.92 -9.10
CA ASP A 27 -12.29 -21.52 -10.43
C ASP A 27 -11.81 -20.61 -11.57
N GLU A 28 -11.63 -19.31 -11.31
CA GLU A 28 -11.28 -18.32 -12.32
C GLU A 28 -9.83 -17.86 -12.23
N ILE A 29 -9.20 -17.91 -11.04
CA ILE A 29 -7.85 -17.37 -10.83
C ILE A 29 -6.82 -18.40 -10.33
N GLU A 30 -5.60 -18.30 -10.83
CA GLU A 30 -4.39 -18.88 -10.25
C GLU A 30 -3.59 -17.74 -9.61
N LEU A 31 -3.44 -17.78 -8.28
CA LEU A 31 -2.90 -16.66 -7.52
C LEU A 31 -1.42 -16.87 -7.14
N PHE A 32 -0.56 -15.92 -7.50
CA PHE A 32 0.78 -15.78 -6.96
C PHE A 32 0.81 -14.69 -5.89
N ILE A 33 1.43 -14.94 -4.74
CA ILE A 33 1.48 -13.98 -3.62
C ILE A 33 2.93 -13.77 -3.17
N ASP A 34 3.31 -12.52 -3.01
CA ASP A 34 4.54 -12.10 -2.33
C ASP A 34 4.28 -10.76 -1.63
N TYR A 35 5.28 -10.24 -0.92
CA TYR A 35 5.22 -8.94 -0.28
C TYR A 35 6.51 -8.15 -0.48
N GLY A 36 6.36 -6.84 -0.64
CA GLY A 36 7.45 -5.90 -0.87
C GLY A 36 6.87 -4.52 -1.07
N ILE A 37 7.62 -3.51 -0.64
CA ILE A 37 7.28 -2.12 -0.90
C ILE A 37 8.26 -1.56 -1.92
N LEU A 38 7.77 -0.70 -2.80
CA LEU A 38 8.60 0.08 -3.71
C LEU A 38 9.60 -0.82 -4.46
N GLU A 39 10.90 -0.53 -4.39
CA GLU A 39 11.94 -1.21 -5.17
C GLU A 39 12.06 -2.70 -4.80
N ASP A 40 11.76 -3.05 -3.54
CA ASP A 40 11.79 -4.43 -3.07
C ASP A 40 10.73 -5.30 -3.78
N ALA A 41 9.71 -4.72 -4.41
CA ALA A 41 8.67 -5.43 -5.14
C ALA A 41 9.07 -5.83 -6.55
N ILE A 42 10.01 -5.11 -7.18
CA ILE A 42 10.41 -5.30 -8.58
C ILE A 42 10.86 -6.73 -8.88
N PRO A 43 11.82 -7.34 -8.16
CA PRO A 43 12.25 -8.71 -8.46
C PRO A 43 11.12 -9.74 -8.29
N LYS A 44 10.15 -9.47 -7.40
CA LYS A 44 9.00 -10.34 -7.13
C LYS A 44 8.00 -10.29 -8.26
N ALA A 45 7.71 -9.09 -8.76
CA ALA A 45 6.89 -8.87 -9.95
C ALA A 45 7.50 -9.53 -11.19
N LYS A 46 8.80 -9.32 -11.45
CA LYS A 46 9.51 -9.96 -12.58
C LYS A 46 9.46 -11.50 -12.49
N ARG A 47 9.54 -12.06 -11.28
CA ARG A 47 9.36 -13.50 -11.04
C ARG A 47 7.93 -13.99 -11.28
N PHE A 48 6.90 -13.16 -11.07
CA PHE A 48 5.52 -13.51 -11.42
C PHE A 48 5.30 -13.47 -12.93
N VAL A 49 5.81 -12.43 -13.59
CA VAL A 49 5.81 -12.34 -15.06
C VAL A 49 6.45 -13.58 -15.68
N SER A 50 7.62 -14.01 -15.18
CA SER A 50 8.30 -15.20 -15.72
C SER A 50 7.55 -16.53 -15.47
N LYS A 51 6.63 -16.56 -14.50
CA LYS A 51 5.70 -17.69 -14.26
C LYS A 51 4.41 -17.60 -15.08
N GLY A 52 4.28 -16.56 -15.91
CA GLY A 52 3.13 -16.32 -16.77
C GLY A 52 2.00 -15.57 -16.09
N ALA A 53 2.27 -14.73 -15.09
CA ALA A 53 1.26 -13.80 -14.59
C ALA A 53 0.79 -12.88 -15.72
N GLU A 54 -0.53 -12.69 -15.81
CA GLU A 54 -1.19 -11.87 -16.83
C GLU A 54 -1.51 -10.47 -16.29
N VAL A 55 -1.60 -10.32 -14.97
CA VAL A 55 -1.88 -9.07 -14.27
C VAL A 55 -1.27 -9.09 -12.87
N ILE A 56 -0.84 -7.93 -12.36
CA ILE A 56 -0.39 -7.76 -10.98
C ILE A 56 -1.28 -6.77 -10.24
N VAL A 57 -1.69 -7.11 -9.02
CA VAL A 57 -2.37 -6.21 -8.08
C VAL A 57 -1.39 -5.78 -6.99
N ALA A 58 -1.27 -4.47 -6.77
CA ALA A 58 -0.38 -3.89 -5.76
C ALA A 58 -0.97 -2.60 -5.17
N LEU A 59 -0.34 -2.06 -4.13
CA LEU A 59 -0.82 -0.87 -3.41
C LEU A 59 0.03 0.36 -3.72
N GLY A 60 -0.63 1.50 -3.96
CA GLY A 60 0.00 2.83 -3.98
C GLY A 60 1.21 2.89 -4.90
N GLY A 61 2.34 3.35 -4.37
CA GLY A 61 3.56 3.61 -5.14
C GLY A 61 4.32 2.39 -5.51
N THR A 62 4.06 1.29 -4.80
CA THR A 62 4.51 -0.01 -5.28
C THR A 62 3.82 -0.31 -6.61
N ALA A 63 2.51 -0.11 -6.74
CA ALA A 63 1.83 -0.28 -8.03
C ALA A 63 2.36 0.68 -9.11
N LYS A 64 2.45 1.99 -8.78
CA LYS A 64 2.94 3.02 -9.70
C LYS A 64 4.38 2.79 -10.17
N MET A 65 5.22 2.20 -9.30
CA MET A 65 6.58 1.83 -9.64
C MET A 65 6.59 0.61 -10.57
N LEU A 66 5.81 -0.43 -10.24
CA LEU A 66 5.74 -1.66 -11.03
C LEU A 66 5.21 -1.40 -12.45
N GLU A 67 4.26 -0.48 -12.64
CA GLU A 67 3.77 -0.05 -13.96
C GLU A 67 4.88 0.37 -14.94
N LYS A 68 6.04 0.80 -14.43
CA LYS A 68 7.19 1.23 -15.23
C LYS A 68 8.23 0.13 -15.44
N GLU A 69 8.13 -0.97 -14.71
CA GLU A 69 9.19 -1.97 -14.57
C GLU A 69 8.85 -3.33 -15.18
N ILE A 70 7.58 -3.54 -15.56
CA ILE A 70 7.09 -4.79 -16.16
C ILE A 70 6.13 -4.48 -17.31
N ASP A 71 6.01 -5.43 -18.25
CA ASP A 71 5.23 -5.26 -19.48
C ASP A 71 3.77 -5.74 -19.37
N ILE A 72 3.34 -6.25 -18.20
CA ILE A 72 1.96 -6.69 -17.96
C ILE A 72 1.18 -5.65 -17.15
N PRO A 73 -0.16 -5.60 -17.28
CA PRO A 73 -0.99 -4.67 -16.52
C PRO A 73 -0.76 -4.75 -15.01
N VAL A 74 -0.69 -3.58 -14.37
CA VAL A 74 -0.68 -3.44 -12.92
C VAL A 74 -1.96 -2.73 -12.49
N ILE A 75 -2.70 -3.32 -11.56
CA ILE A 75 -3.91 -2.77 -10.97
C ILE A 75 -3.57 -2.25 -9.58
N SER A 76 -3.65 -0.93 -9.42
CA SER A 76 -3.46 -0.28 -8.12
C SER A 76 -4.71 -0.38 -7.25
N ILE A 77 -4.56 -0.89 -6.03
CA ILE A 77 -5.59 -0.81 -5.00
C ILE A 77 -5.70 0.64 -4.54
N LYS A 78 -6.89 1.22 -4.68
CA LYS A 78 -7.16 2.60 -4.26
C LYS A 78 -7.51 2.63 -2.78
N ILE A 79 -6.86 3.54 -2.04
CA ILE A 79 -7.21 3.85 -0.65
C ILE A 79 -8.22 5.00 -0.67
N GLY A 80 -9.38 4.79 -0.04
CA GLY A 80 -10.44 5.79 0.02
C GLY A 80 -10.36 6.67 1.27
N ILE A 81 -11.13 7.77 1.27
CA ILE A 81 -11.23 8.68 2.43
C ILE A 81 -11.79 7.97 3.67
N LEU A 82 -12.69 6.99 3.50
CA LEU A 82 -13.22 6.21 4.62
C LEU A 82 -12.15 5.31 5.26
N ASP A 83 -11.19 4.82 4.49
CA ASP A 83 -10.07 4.03 5.01
C ASP A 83 -9.14 4.92 5.85
N LEU A 84 -8.90 6.16 5.38
CA LEU A 84 -8.15 7.16 6.14
C LEU A 84 -8.85 7.50 7.46
N ILE A 85 -10.15 7.77 7.43
CA ILE A 85 -10.93 8.07 8.65
C ILE A 85 -10.86 6.91 9.64
N LYS A 86 -11.05 5.67 9.18
CA LYS A 86 -10.91 4.46 10.02
C LYS A 86 -9.51 4.29 10.59
N ALA A 87 -8.48 4.60 9.80
CA ALA A 87 -7.09 4.52 10.26
C ALA A 87 -6.82 5.56 11.36
N ILE A 88 -7.33 6.78 11.21
CA ILE A 88 -7.20 7.87 12.19
C ILE A 88 -7.94 7.54 13.49
N GLU A 89 -9.17 7.05 13.42
CA GLU A 89 -9.94 6.57 14.58
C GLU A 89 -9.18 5.51 15.39
N ASN A 90 -8.47 4.62 14.71
CA ASN A 90 -7.64 3.62 15.36
C ASN A 90 -6.34 4.21 15.93
N ALA A 91 -5.67 5.09 15.19
CA ALA A 91 -4.43 5.72 15.61
C ALA A 91 -4.61 6.65 16.82
N LYS A 92 -5.76 7.34 16.92
CA LYS A 92 -6.09 8.25 18.03
C LYS A 92 -6.10 7.54 19.40
N LYS A 93 -6.31 6.22 19.42
CA LYS A 93 -6.20 5.40 20.64
C LYS A 93 -4.81 5.40 21.25
N PHE A 94 -3.78 5.77 20.49
CA PHE A 94 -2.38 5.80 20.90
C PHE A 94 -1.84 7.22 21.13
N GLY A 95 -2.49 8.25 20.57
CA GLY A 95 -2.09 9.64 20.74
C GLY A 95 -2.77 10.58 19.74
N ASN A 96 -2.65 11.89 19.98
CA ASN A 96 -3.25 12.92 19.12
C ASN A 96 -2.30 13.45 18.05
N ASN A 97 -1.01 13.11 18.09
CA ASN A 97 -0.07 13.38 16.99
C ASN A 97 0.01 12.12 16.13
N ILE A 98 -0.27 12.24 14.84
CA ILE A 98 -0.37 11.11 13.92
C ILE A 98 0.52 11.36 12.71
N GLY A 99 1.49 10.47 12.47
CA GLY A 99 2.23 10.42 11.22
C GLY A 99 1.42 9.73 10.12
N LEU A 100 1.18 10.42 9.01
CA LEU A 100 0.45 9.90 7.86
C LEU A 100 1.38 9.74 6.65
N THR A 101 1.71 8.50 6.30
CA THR A 101 2.60 8.21 5.17
C THR A 101 1.83 8.13 3.85
N THR A 102 2.26 8.89 2.84
CA THR A 102 1.59 8.97 1.53
C THR A 102 2.56 9.18 0.38
N GLU A 103 2.12 8.79 -0.82
CA GLU A 103 2.80 9.01 -2.10
C GLU A 103 2.80 10.48 -2.54
N VAL A 104 1.73 11.17 -2.18
CA VAL A 104 1.33 12.48 -2.68
C VAL A 104 0.63 13.23 -1.56
N PRO A 105 0.75 14.56 -1.50
CA PRO A 105 0.03 15.35 -0.53
C PRO A 105 -1.48 15.10 -0.59
N ILE A 106 -2.10 14.96 0.58
CA ILE A 106 -3.55 14.93 0.73
C ILE A 106 -4.00 16.31 1.22
N ASN A 107 -4.90 16.93 0.45
CA ASN A 107 -5.52 18.20 0.81
C ASN A 107 -6.76 17.96 1.68
N GLY A 108 -7.14 18.93 2.53
CA GLY A 108 -8.34 18.85 3.35
C GLY A 108 -8.15 18.12 4.68
N LEU A 109 -6.93 17.74 5.04
CA LEU A 109 -6.64 17.08 6.31
C LEU A 109 -6.90 17.98 7.51
N GLU A 110 -6.84 19.30 7.35
CA GLU A 110 -7.15 20.29 8.38
C GLU A 110 -8.59 20.16 8.91
N ILE A 111 -9.51 19.69 8.05
CA ILE A 111 -10.90 19.39 8.46
C ILE A 111 -10.90 18.18 9.39
N ILE A 112 -10.10 17.15 9.07
CA ILE A 112 -9.99 15.93 9.86
C ILE A 112 -9.30 16.24 11.20
N GLU A 113 -8.20 17.01 11.18
CA GLU A 113 -7.52 17.49 12.39
C GLU A 113 -8.50 18.19 13.34
N LYS A 114 -9.33 19.09 12.81
CA LYS A 114 -10.33 19.82 13.60
C LYS A 114 -11.46 18.92 14.12
N LEU A 115 -11.97 18.01 13.30
CA LEU A 115 -13.08 17.12 13.68
C LEU A 115 -12.66 16.13 14.77
N TYR A 116 -11.41 15.65 14.70
CA TYR A 116 -10.90 14.63 15.61
C TYR A 116 -10.03 15.20 16.74
N ASP A 117 -9.76 16.51 16.78
CA ASP A 117 -8.85 17.14 17.75
C ASP A 117 -7.48 16.43 17.78
N ILE A 118 -6.85 16.34 16.60
CA ILE A 118 -5.55 15.71 16.36
C ILE A 118 -4.65 16.62 15.53
N LYS A 119 -3.37 16.26 15.45
CA LYS A 119 -2.40 16.83 14.50
C LYS A 119 -1.91 15.72 13.57
N ILE A 120 -1.91 15.99 12.27
CA ILE A 120 -1.46 15.06 11.25
C ILE A 120 -0.20 15.60 10.60
N LYS A 121 0.91 14.88 10.76
CA LYS A 121 2.13 15.15 9.99
C LYS A 121 2.12 14.27 8.75
N GLN A 122 2.00 14.88 7.58
CA GLN A 122 2.15 14.15 6.32
C GLN A 122 3.63 13.81 6.06
N ILE A 123 3.90 12.53 5.85
CA ILE A 123 5.20 11.97 5.49
C ILE A 123 5.10 11.52 4.04
N ILE A 124 5.56 12.38 3.13
CA ILE A 124 5.48 12.13 1.69
C ILE A 124 6.74 11.40 1.24
N PHE A 125 6.57 10.32 0.46
CA PHE A 125 7.70 9.53 -0.03
C PHE A 125 7.53 9.11 -1.49
N SER A 126 8.65 9.00 -2.21
CA SER A 126 8.69 8.51 -3.58
C SER A 126 9.51 7.22 -3.75
N ASN A 127 10.41 6.96 -2.81
CA ASN A 127 11.33 5.85 -2.77
C ASN A 127 11.55 5.38 -1.32
N LYS A 128 12.22 4.25 -1.15
CA LYS A 128 12.46 3.66 0.19
C LYS A 128 13.25 4.55 1.14
N ASN A 129 14.21 5.33 0.63
CA ASN A 129 15.02 6.22 1.46
C ASN A 129 14.18 7.38 2.02
N ASP A 130 13.34 8.01 1.18
CA ASP A 130 12.41 9.06 1.60
C ASP A 130 11.49 8.55 2.71
N PHE A 131 10.94 7.33 2.53
CA PHE A 131 10.03 6.70 3.48
C PHE A 131 10.70 6.48 4.85
N ILE A 132 11.90 5.90 4.86
CA ILE A 132 12.66 5.65 6.09
C ILE A 132 13.04 6.97 6.78
N TYR A 133 13.55 7.93 6.02
CA TYR A 133 13.94 9.25 6.54
C TYR A 133 12.73 9.97 7.16
N GLY A 134 11.62 10.02 6.44
CA GLY A 134 10.42 10.71 6.86
C GLY A 134 9.80 10.14 8.15
N ILE A 135 9.77 8.80 8.27
CA ILE A 135 9.34 8.13 9.52
C ILE A 135 10.29 8.47 10.66
N THR A 136 11.61 8.40 10.42
CA THR A 136 12.62 8.67 11.46
C THR A 136 12.53 10.12 11.96
N SER A 137 12.34 11.08 11.06
CA SER A 137 12.11 12.49 11.42
C SER A 137 10.82 12.68 12.21
N ALA A 138 9.71 12.03 11.82
CA ALA A 138 8.45 12.12 12.57
C ALA A 138 8.60 11.63 14.02
N ILE A 139 9.23 10.47 14.21
CA ILE A 139 9.49 9.91 15.54
C ILE A 139 10.33 10.87 16.39
N ASN A 140 11.41 11.42 15.83
CA ASN A 140 12.29 12.35 16.54
C ASN A 140 11.60 13.67 16.94
N GLU A 141 10.54 14.05 16.23
CA GLU A 141 9.74 15.25 16.50
C GLU A 141 8.54 14.98 17.45
N GLY A 142 8.39 13.75 17.94
CA GLY A 142 7.29 13.37 18.84
C GLY A 142 5.95 13.18 18.13
N THR A 143 6.00 12.78 16.85
CA THR A 143 4.85 12.33 16.05
C THR A 143 4.91 10.85 15.77
#